data_AF-A0A5K1A6X5-F1
#
_entry.id   AF-A0A5K1A6X5-F1
#
_cell.length_a   1.000
_cell.length_b   1.000
_cell.length_c   1.000
_cell.angle_alpha   90.00
_cell.angle_beta   90.00
_cell.angle_gamma   90.00
#
_symmetry.space_group_name_H-M   'P 1'
#
loop_
_entity.id
_entity.type
_entity.pdbx_description
1 polymer ?
#
loop_
_entity_poly.entity_id
_entity_poly.type
_entity_poly.pdbx_seq_one_letter_code
_entity_poly.pdbx_strand_id
1 'polypeptide(L)'
;VHCSVNGRNFKSKMQSKRIELLQSPWMIELGAFYLNCESLDGGDDLVRQFSCDLGSDRPAMILALSDSMKLEYNLTCPICL
;
A
#
# COMPACT_ATOMS: atom_id res chain seq x y z
N VAL A 1 15.28 0.61 4.39
CA VAL A 1 14.09 0.99 3.60
C VAL A 1 14.40 2.28 2.87
N HIS A 2 14.14 2.36 1.56
CA HIS A 2 14.39 3.50 0.64
C HIS A 2 15.70 4.29 0.87
N CYS A 3 16.78 3.62 1.28
CA CYS A 3 18.05 4.25 1.61
C CYS A 3 18.00 5.39 2.68
N SER A 4 16.88 5.57 3.39
CA SER A 4 16.75 6.57 4.46
C SER A 4 17.44 6.12 5.75
N VAL A 5 17.85 7.08 6.59
CA VAL A 5 18.43 6.80 7.92
C VAL A 5 17.42 6.04 8.79
N ASN A 6 16.18 6.55 8.87
CA ASN A 6 15.12 5.94 9.65
C ASN A 6 14.79 4.54 9.14
N GLY A 7 14.78 4.36 7.82
CA GLY A 7 14.58 3.06 7.20
C GLY A 7 15.70 2.05 7.44
N ARG A 8 16.94 2.49 7.71
CA ARG A 8 18.04 1.62 8.17
C ARG A 8 17.85 1.27 9.65
N ASN A 9 17.52 2.24 10.48
CA ASN A 9 17.29 2.06 11.92
C ASN A 9 16.11 1.10 12.17
N PHE A 10 15.01 1.28 11.45
CA PHE A 10 13.86 0.40 11.51
C PHE A 10 14.22 -1.04 11.14
N LYS A 11 14.99 -1.24 10.06
CA LYS A 11 15.45 -2.58 9.65
C LYS A 11 16.28 -3.24 10.75
N SER A 12 17.23 -2.53 11.34
CA SER A 12 18.04 -3.05 12.46
C SER A 12 17.17 -3.38 13.68
N LYS A 13 16.18 -2.55 14.00
CA LYS A 13 15.23 -2.78 15.09
C LYS A 13 14.33 -4.00 14.83
N MET A 14 13.86 -4.20 13.59
CA MET A 14 13.09 -5.38 13.19
C MET A 14 13.90 -6.65 13.44
N GLN A 15 15.12 -6.70 12.89
CA GLN A 15 16.05 -7.83 13.03
C GLN A 15 16.36 -8.14 14.49
N SER A 16 16.61 -7.12 15.31
CA SER A 16 16.86 -7.31 16.74
C SER A 16 15.69 -7.95 17.48
N LYS A 17 14.46 -7.71 17.00
CA LYS A 17 13.22 -8.21 17.59
C LYS A 17 12.68 -9.46 16.89
N ARG A 18 13.34 -9.95 15.83
CA ARG A 18 12.89 -11.05 14.96
C ARG A 18 11.48 -10.87 14.39
N ILE A 19 11.06 -9.62 14.19
CA ILE A 19 9.73 -9.30 13.66
C ILE A 19 9.71 -9.17 12.14
N GLU A 20 10.87 -9.29 11.48
CA GLU A 20 11.00 -9.36 10.02
C GLU A 20 10.30 -10.59 9.40
N LEU A 21 10.02 -11.61 10.21
CA LEU A 21 9.28 -12.81 9.81
C LEU A 21 7.76 -12.59 9.82
N LEU A 22 7.30 -11.51 10.44
CA LEU A 22 5.89 -11.14 10.41
C LEU A 22 5.60 -10.56 9.02
N GLN A 23 4.96 -11.37 8.18
CA GLN A 23 4.31 -10.85 6.99
C GLN A 23 3.32 -9.77 7.45
N SER A 24 3.41 -8.56 6.89
CA SER A 24 2.53 -7.46 7.26
C SER A 24 1.09 -7.86 6.90
N PRO A 25 0.19 -8.04 7.89
CA PRO A 25 -1.19 -8.44 7.60
C PRO A 25 -1.88 -7.46 6.64
N TRP A 26 -1.55 -6.17 6.78
CA TRP A 26 -2.04 -5.12 5.89
C TRP A 26 -1.61 -5.32 4.42
N MET A 27 -0.37 -5.76 4.18
CA MET A 27 0.10 -6.06 2.82
C MET A 27 -0.56 -7.32 2.25
N ILE A 28 -0.84 -8.32 3.10
CA ILE A 28 -1.56 -9.53 2.70
C ILE A 28 -3.01 -9.19 2.34
N GLU A 29 -3.70 -8.41 3.18
CA GLU A 29 -5.07 -7.95 2.95
C GLU A 29 -5.18 -7.11 1.67
N LEU A 30 -4.24 -6.20 1.44
CA LEU A 30 -4.20 -5.39 0.22
C LEU A 30 -4.00 -6.26 -1.03
N GLY A 31 -3.08 -7.23 -0.98
CA GLY A 31 -2.86 -8.18 -2.07
C GLY A 31 -4.07 -9.07 -2.33
N ALA A 32 -4.72 -9.56 -1.28
CA ALA A 32 -5.94 -10.36 -1.38
C ALA A 32 -7.11 -9.55 -1.96
N PHE A 33 -7.26 -8.29 -1.54
CA PHE A 33 -8.26 -7.37 -2.08
C PHE A 33 -8.07 -7.16 -3.58
N TYR A 34 -6.84 -6.88 -4.02
CA TYR A 34 -6.51 -6.72 -5.43
C TYR A 34 -6.85 -7.96 -6.27
N LEU A 35 -6.42 -9.15 -5.83
CA LEU A 35 -6.68 -10.41 -6.54
C LEU A 35 -8.17 -10.74 -6.61
N ASN A 36 -8.92 -10.46 -5.53
CA ASN A 36 -10.36 -10.64 -5.51
C ASN A 36 -11.05 -9.69 -6.49
N CYS A 37 -10.59 -8.44 -6.61
CA CYS A 37 -11.09 -7.47 -7.59
C CYS A 37 -10.76 -7.87 -9.04
N GLU A 38 -9.58 -8.42 -9.33
CA GLU A 38 -9.20 -8.91 -10.66
C GLU A 38 -10.04 -10.13 -11.11
N SER A 39 -10.49 -10.97 -10.17
CA SER A 39 -11.24 -12.20 -10.47
C SER A 39 -12.73 -12.01 -10.77
N LEU A 40 -13.25 -10.78 -10.63
CA LEU A 40 -14.57 -10.45 -11.12
C LEU A 40 -14.46 -10.26 -12.64
N ASP A 41 -14.95 -11.23 -13.42
CA ASP A 41 -15.01 -11.26 -14.89
C ASP A 41 -15.91 -10.17 -15.53
N GLY A 42 -16.11 -9.06 -14.81
CA GLY A 42 -16.74 -7.80 -15.20
C GLY A 42 -16.17 -6.60 -14.43
N GLY A 43 -14.96 -6.73 -13.89
CA GLY A 43 -14.35 -5.87 -12.87
C GLY A 43 -13.95 -4.45 -13.31
N ASP A 44 -14.12 -4.11 -14.58
CA ASP A 44 -13.94 -2.74 -15.09
C ASP A 44 -14.94 -1.76 -14.42
N ASP A 45 -16.07 -2.27 -13.92
CA ASP A 45 -17.11 -1.47 -13.23
C ASP A 45 -16.89 -1.32 -11.72
N LEU A 46 -16.06 -2.17 -11.11
CA LEU A 46 -15.81 -2.18 -9.65
C LEU A 46 -14.51 -1.49 -9.27
N VAL A 47 -13.60 -1.28 -10.22
CA VAL A 47 -12.45 -0.38 -10.11
C VAL A 47 -12.53 0.56 -11.30
N ARG A 48 -13.39 1.57 -11.18
CA ARG A 48 -13.64 2.52 -12.28
C ARG A 48 -12.45 3.43 -12.53
N GLN A 49 -11.63 3.66 -11.51
CA GLN A 49 -10.46 4.51 -11.64
C GLN A 49 -9.38 4.15 -10.62
N PHE A 50 -8.20 3.78 -11.12
CA PHE A 50 -6.98 3.68 -10.33
C PHE A 50 -6.03 4.81 -10.75
N SER A 51 -5.51 5.56 -9.79
CA SER A 51 -4.43 6.52 -10.05
C SER A 51 -3.41 6.50 -8.94
N CYS A 52 -2.16 6.78 -9.30
CA CYS A 52 -1.04 6.81 -8.38
C CYS A 52 -0.21 8.05 -8.70
N ASP A 53 -0.10 8.95 -7.74
CA ASP A 53 0.81 10.09 -7.81
C ASP A 53 1.98 9.83 -6.87
N LEU A 54 3.14 9.54 -7.44
CA LEU A 54 4.38 9.28 -6.71
C LEU A 54 5.33 10.49 -6.72
N GLY A 55 5.03 11.52 -7.51
CA GLY A 55 5.92 12.65 -7.75
C GLY A 55 5.62 13.87 -6.87
N SER A 56 4.44 13.90 -6.24
CA SER A 56 4.09 14.97 -5.30
C SER A 56 4.77 14.84 -3.95
N ASP A 57 4.69 15.92 -3.17
CA ASP A 57 5.12 16.01 -1.78
C ASP A 57 4.37 15.03 -0.86
N ARG A 58 3.18 14.57 -1.27
CA ARG A 58 2.39 13.54 -0.60
C ARG A 58 2.04 12.43 -1.60
N PRO A 59 2.91 11.43 -1.77
CA PRO A 59 2.64 10.36 -2.68
C PRO A 59 1.37 9.63 -2.25
N ALA A 60 0.44 9.43 -3.18
CA ALA A 60 -0.89 8.90 -2.88
C ALA A 60 -1.35 7.93 -3.96
N MET A 61 -2.06 6.89 -3.53
CA MET A 61 -2.81 5.98 -4.38
C MET A 61 -4.29 6.23 -4.18
N ILE A 62 -5.01 6.37 -5.28
CA ILE A 62 -6.45 6.58 -5.29
C ILE A 62 -7.08 5.41 -6.04
N LEU A 63 -8.08 4.81 -5.42
CA LEU A 63 -8.88 3.74 -5.97
C LEU A 63 -10.36 4.12 -5.87
N ALA A 64 -11.01 4.39 -7.00
CA ALA A 64 -12.45 4.61 -7.07
C ALA A 64 -13.12 3.28 -7.41
N LEU A 65 -13.89 2.75 -6.46
CA LEU A 65 -14.64 1.51 -6.65
C LEU A 65 -16.02 1.74 -7.27
N SER A 66 -16.59 2.92 -7.02
CA SER A 66 -17.84 3.41 -7.60
C SER A 66 -17.87 4.93 -7.54
N ASP A 67 -18.89 5.57 -8.11
CA ASP A 67 -19.07 7.04 -8.02
C ASP A 67 -19.20 7.53 -6.56
N SER A 68 -19.56 6.64 -5.63
CA SER A 68 -19.76 6.96 -4.21
C SER A 68 -18.67 6.43 -3.28
N MET A 69 -17.80 5.52 -3.75
CA MET A 69 -16.77 4.89 -2.92
C MET A 69 -15.37 5.12 -3.51
N LYS A 70 -14.60 5.97 -2.83
CA LYS A 70 -13.22 6.29 -3.16
C LYS A 70 -12.33 5.98 -1.97
N LEU A 71 -11.29 5.20 -2.21
CA LEU A 71 -10.24 4.90 -1.25
C LEU A 71 -9.00 5.71 -1.61
N GLU A 72 -8.47 6.44 -0.65
CA GLU A 72 -7.25 7.23 -0.80
C GLU A 72 -6.23 6.76 0.23
N TYR A 73 -5.09 6.32 -0.28
CA TYR A 73 -3.99 5.79 0.51
C TYR A 73 -2.79 6.71 0.38
N ASN A 74 -2.36 7.27 1.50
CA ASN A 74 -1.09 7.98 1.56
C ASN A 74 0.05 6.96 1.53
N LEU A 75 0.89 7.04 0.50
CA LEU A 75 2.04 6.17 0.26
C LEU A 75 3.32 6.68 0.94
N THR A 76 3.22 7.75 1.73
CA THR A 76 4.33 8.20 2.57
C THR A 76 4.79 7.04 3.44
N CYS A 77 6.01 6.59 3.22
CA CYS A 77 6.53 5.40 3.88
C CYS A 77 6.68 5.68 5.40
N PRO A 78 5.86 5.08 6.28
CA PRO A 78 5.90 5.36 7.72
C PRO A 78 7.20 4.86 8.37
N ILE A 79 7.92 3.97 7.69
CA ILE A 79 9.23 3.48 8.11
C ILE A 79 10.33 4.52 7.85
N CYS A 80 10.14 5.38 6.85
CA CYS A 80 11.10 6.41 6.47
C CYS A 80 10.83 7.76 7.14
N LEU A 81 9.64 7.96 7.72
CA LEU A 81 9.33 9.06 8.64
C LEU A 81 10.16 8.96 9.92
#